data_AF-A0A971U0M1-F1
#
_entry.id   AF-A0A971U0M1-F1
#
_cell.length_a   1.000
_cell.length_b   1.000
_cell.length_c   1.000
_cell.angle_alpha   90.00
_cell.angle_beta   90.00
_cell.angle_gamma   90.00
#
_symmetry.space_group_name_H-M   'P 1'
#
loop_
_entity.id
_entity.type
_entity.pdbx_description
1 polymer ?
#
loop_
_entity_poly.entity_id
_entity_poly.type
_entity_poly.pdbx_seq_one_letter_code
_entity_poly.pdbx_strand_id
1 'polypeptide(L)'
;MRTTPVVMLGLAALAALRPKTESRVPMVALLAFSLGYGALMTISLKKFDRYLLPVFPLLCAPAAAGLFALADRIRARHTAQHWLTWGGALGMVVLYALMMLPAAPYYTAYYNPLVGGARTAPRVLLVGWGEGMEQAAAYLNAKPSAAELHVASMSSSEFEPFFLGRTTEASTTPLVDPDYFVTYASHVQRRFVPELMEQLEGQEAEFVARAPNGLAYAWVYPNRVYRDEIDEVLAQLSAAKGEELVVVNTSALAVRSGREVHTIITERSDYLLTELDWLRSRHHAVWLLTFPGTHDVSSAALRRSLMSLATPKETIVTEHVQATLFEFGDGAFVWKAGPSARLCRVGSEIEFRGHARFPESAQPGRALTLALYWRAERAPAANYKVFVHLVGADEKIVAQSDAEPEGNTRPTSRWHADQMVLDVHTLQVPANTPAGDYALYVGMYNPSTMERLPILDEGGTRVPDNRLQIATVDVTR
;
A
#
# COMPACT_ATOMS: atom_id res chain seq x y z
N MET A 1 -29.18 -17.12 -7.40
CA MET A 1 -27.85 -17.34 -8.02
C MET A 1 -26.82 -18.02 -7.12
N ARG A 2 -26.88 -17.86 -5.78
CA ARG A 2 -25.93 -18.49 -4.84
C ARG A 2 -26.32 -19.91 -4.36
N THR A 3 -27.56 -20.35 -4.61
CA THR A 3 -28.02 -21.71 -4.32
C THR A 3 -27.53 -22.71 -5.37
N THR A 4 -27.44 -24.00 -5.05
CA THR A 4 -27.10 -25.02 -6.05
C THR A 4 -28.33 -25.47 -6.85
N PRO A 5 -28.14 -25.98 -8.08
CA PRO A 5 -29.18 -26.69 -8.82
C PRO A 5 -29.87 -27.79 -8.03
N VAL A 6 -29.14 -28.47 -7.14
CA VAL A 6 -29.67 -29.53 -6.28
C VAL A 6 -30.70 -28.98 -5.29
N VAL A 7 -30.42 -27.83 -4.66
CA VAL A 7 -31.38 -27.15 -3.79
C VAL A 7 -32.62 -26.73 -4.58
N MET A 8 -32.46 -26.19 -5.79
CA MET A 8 -33.59 -25.81 -6.65
C MET A 8 -34.45 -27.01 -7.06
N LEU A 9 -33.82 -28.12 -7.44
CA LEU A 9 -34.49 -29.37 -7.79
C LEU A 9 -35.27 -29.91 -6.59
N GLY A 10 -34.68 -29.87 -5.40
CA GLY A 10 -35.35 -30.29 -4.17
C GLY A 10 -36.58 -29.46 -3.84
N LEU A 11 -36.48 -28.13 -3.94
CA LEU A 11 -37.63 -27.24 -3.72
C LEU A 11 -38.72 -27.45 -4.78
N ALA A 12 -38.35 -27.64 -6.05
CA ALA A 12 -39.30 -27.94 -7.12
C ALA A 12 -40.00 -29.29 -6.91
N ALA A 13 -39.25 -30.33 -6.53
CA ALA A 13 -39.79 -31.64 -6.20
C ALA A 13 -40.72 -31.56 -4.98
N LEU A 14 -40.37 -30.80 -3.95
CA LEU A 14 -41.23 -30.59 -2.80
C LEU A 14 -42.59 -30.00 -3.21
N ALA A 15 -42.58 -28.96 -4.06
CA ALA A 15 -43.79 -28.31 -4.54
C ALA A 15 -44.66 -29.22 -5.42
N ALA A 16 -44.03 -30.03 -6.28
CA ALA A 16 -44.73 -30.91 -7.24
C ALA A 16 -45.26 -32.20 -6.59
N LEU A 17 -44.48 -32.80 -5.70
CA LEU A 17 -44.78 -34.12 -5.12
C LEU A 17 -45.67 -34.04 -3.87
N ARG A 18 -45.65 -32.89 -3.18
CA ARG A 18 -46.43 -32.61 -1.95
C ARG A 18 -46.43 -33.79 -0.98
N PRO A 19 -45.25 -34.28 -0.55
CA PRO A 19 -45.15 -35.44 0.32
C PRO A 19 -46.04 -35.30 1.57
N LYS A 20 -46.61 -36.42 2.01
CA LYS A 20 -47.26 -36.51 3.32
C LYS A 20 -46.13 -36.57 4.34
N THR A 21 -45.87 -35.46 5.01
CA THR A 21 -44.86 -35.35 6.07
C THR A 21 -45.53 -34.76 7.30
N GLU A 22 -45.19 -35.28 8.48
CA GLU A 22 -45.63 -34.71 9.77
C GLU A 22 -45.02 -33.31 10.00
N SER A 23 -43.97 -32.95 9.26
CA SER A 23 -43.21 -31.71 9.41
C SER A 23 -43.66 -30.57 8.47
N ARG A 24 -44.90 -30.56 7.97
CA ARG A 24 -45.39 -29.53 7.03
C ARG A 24 -45.30 -28.11 7.59
N VAL A 25 -45.69 -27.91 8.84
CA VAL A 25 -45.70 -26.60 9.50
C VAL A 25 -44.28 -26.01 9.60
N PRO A 26 -43.28 -26.74 10.14
CA PRO A 26 -41.87 -26.30 10.11
C PRO A 26 -41.36 -25.94 8.72
N MET A 27 -41.69 -26.73 7.69
CA MET A 27 -41.21 -26.47 6.32
C MET A 27 -41.80 -25.18 5.74
N VAL A 28 -43.10 -24.94 5.96
CA VAL A 28 -43.75 -23.69 5.55
C VAL A 28 -43.15 -22.51 6.31
N ALA A 29 -42.88 -22.66 7.61
CA ALA A 29 -42.24 -21.61 8.41
C ALA A 29 -40.83 -21.27 7.90
N LEU A 30 -40.00 -22.27 7.58
CA LEU A 30 -38.65 -22.07 7.02
C LEU A 30 -38.69 -21.35 5.67
N LEU A 31 -39.62 -21.73 4.79
CA LEU A 31 -39.81 -21.08 3.49
C LEU A 31 -40.34 -19.65 3.64
N ALA A 32 -41.32 -19.44 4.51
CA ALA A 32 -41.88 -18.12 4.80
C ALA A 32 -40.82 -17.19 5.40
N PHE A 33 -40.01 -17.68 6.34
CA PHE A 33 -38.87 -16.94 6.88
C PHE A 33 -37.86 -16.60 5.78
N SER A 34 -37.47 -17.58 4.96
CA SER A 34 -36.50 -17.39 3.87
C SER A 34 -36.95 -16.32 2.87
N LEU A 35 -38.23 -16.34 2.49
CA LEU A 35 -38.84 -15.34 1.61
C LEU A 35 -38.94 -13.97 2.28
N GLY A 36 -39.45 -13.91 3.52
CA GLY A 36 -39.61 -12.66 4.27
C GLY A 36 -38.28 -11.98 4.56
N TYR A 37 -37.28 -12.74 5.01
CA TYR A 37 -35.92 -12.26 5.25
C TYR A 37 -35.27 -11.78 3.94
N GLY A 38 -35.38 -12.55 2.85
CA GLY A 38 -34.88 -12.15 1.55
C GLY A 38 -35.53 -10.85 1.04
N ALA A 39 -36.84 -10.71 1.20
CA ALA A 39 -37.57 -9.50 0.86
C ALA A 39 -37.10 -8.30 1.69
N LEU A 40 -36.95 -8.46 3.01
CA LEU A 40 -36.46 -7.42 3.90
C LEU A 40 -35.05 -6.97 3.53
N MET A 41 -34.14 -7.91 3.26
CA MET A 41 -32.77 -7.60 2.82
C MET A 41 -32.73 -6.94 1.44
N THR A 42 -33.77 -7.13 0.62
CA THR A 42 -33.90 -6.47 -0.69
C THR A 42 -34.28 -4.98 -0.57
N ILE A 43 -34.84 -4.55 0.56
CA ILE A 43 -35.23 -3.14 0.78
C ILE A 43 -34.00 -2.25 1.12
N SER A 44 -32.97 -2.81 1.74
CA SER A 44 -31.78 -2.06 2.18
C SER A 44 -31.07 -1.35 1.02
N LEU A 45 -30.63 -0.10 1.21
CA LEU A 45 -29.79 0.60 0.22
C LEU A 45 -28.38 -0.01 0.13
N LYS A 46 -27.86 -0.55 1.25
CA LYS A 46 -26.58 -1.27 1.31
C LYS A 46 -26.85 -2.77 1.15
N LYS A 47 -26.70 -3.28 -0.07
CA LYS A 47 -26.95 -4.70 -0.41
C LYS A 47 -25.63 -5.42 -0.68
N PHE A 48 -25.37 -6.47 0.09
CA PHE A 48 -24.34 -7.46 -0.21
C PHE A 48 -24.99 -8.83 -0.14
N ASP A 49 -24.60 -9.72 -1.05
CA ASP A 49 -25.09 -11.10 -1.07
C ASP A 49 -24.79 -11.87 0.22
N ARG A 50 -23.74 -11.46 0.96
CA ARG A 50 -23.41 -11.96 2.31
C ARG A 50 -24.55 -11.85 3.31
N TYR A 51 -25.43 -10.86 3.15
CA TYR A 51 -26.56 -10.69 4.05
C TYR A 51 -27.61 -11.78 3.86
N LEU A 52 -27.62 -12.48 2.72
CA LEU A 52 -28.52 -13.61 2.50
C LEU A 52 -27.96 -14.95 3.02
N LEU A 53 -26.73 -14.97 3.58
CA LEU A 53 -26.11 -16.19 4.11
C LEU A 53 -27.00 -16.98 5.08
N PRO A 54 -27.76 -16.35 6.02
CA PRO A 54 -28.64 -17.08 6.93
C PRO A 54 -29.75 -17.87 6.24
N VAL A 55 -30.16 -17.47 5.03
CA VAL A 55 -31.27 -18.12 4.31
C VAL A 55 -30.84 -19.43 3.68
N PHE A 56 -29.59 -19.56 3.23
CA PHE A 56 -29.17 -20.74 2.45
C PHE A 56 -29.27 -22.06 3.23
N PRO A 57 -28.80 -22.18 4.49
CA PRO A 57 -28.96 -23.40 5.27
C PRO A 57 -30.44 -23.74 5.53
N LEU A 58 -31.30 -22.74 5.69
CA LEU A 58 -32.73 -22.93 5.96
C LEU A 58 -33.48 -23.48 4.75
N LEU A 59 -33.03 -23.16 3.54
CA LEU A 59 -33.57 -23.73 2.30
C LEU A 59 -33.16 -25.19 2.08
N CYS A 60 -32.06 -25.65 2.70
CA CYS A 60 -31.58 -27.02 2.53
C CYS A 60 -32.55 -28.06 3.10
N ALA A 61 -33.21 -27.80 4.23
CA ALA A 61 -34.12 -28.77 4.84
C ALA A 61 -35.39 -29.01 3.99
N PRO A 62 -36.13 -27.98 3.51
CA PRO A 62 -37.22 -28.19 2.57
C PRO A 62 -36.76 -28.82 1.25
N ALA A 63 -35.59 -28.42 0.73
CA ALA A 63 -35.04 -29.04 -0.48
C ALA A 63 -34.74 -30.53 -0.30
N ALA A 64 -34.14 -30.91 0.84
CA ALA A 64 -33.84 -32.30 1.17
C ALA A 64 -35.13 -33.15 1.26
N ALA A 65 -36.20 -32.62 1.87
CA ALA A 65 -37.48 -33.31 1.93
C ALA A 65 -38.08 -33.57 0.53
N GLY A 66 -37.95 -32.61 -0.39
CA GLY A 66 -38.38 -32.78 -1.77
C GLY A 66 -37.54 -33.80 -2.55
N LEU A 67 -36.21 -33.78 -2.39
CA LEU A 67 -35.31 -34.78 -2.99
C LEU A 67 -35.59 -36.18 -2.46
N PHE A 68 -35.86 -36.32 -1.16
CA PHE A 68 -36.21 -37.59 -0.55
C PHE A 68 -37.54 -38.14 -1.11
N ALA A 69 -38.57 -37.30 -1.23
CA ALA A 69 -39.83 -37.67 -1.84
C ALA A 69 -39.68 -38.09 -3.32
N LEU A 70 -38.77 -37.44 -4.05
CA LEU A 70 -38.43 -37.81 -5.43
C LEU A 70 -37.73 -39.18 -5.48
N ALA A 71 -36.75 -39.40 -4.61
CA ALA A 71 -36.03 -40.67 -4.50
C ALA A 71 -36.98 -41.83 -4.12
N ASP A 72 -37.90 -41.61 -3.18
CA ASP A 72 -38.91 -42.59 -2.79
C ASP A 72 -39.83 -42.98 -3.96
N ARG A 73 -40.25 -42.02 -4.79
CA ARG A 73 -41.05 -42.32 -5.99
C ARG A 73 -40.26 -43.14 -7.02
N ILE A 74 -38.98 -42.85 -7.21
CA ILE A 74 -38.12 -43.60 -8.12
C ILE A 74 -37.94 -45.03 -7.58
N ARG A 75 -37.68 -45.18 -6.28
CA ARG A 75 -37.55 -46.49 -5.61
C ARG A 75 -38.84 -47.31 -5.71
N ALA A 76 -40.01 -46.69 -5.53
CA ALA A 76 -41.29 -47.40 -5.65
C ALA A 76 -41.52 -48.03 -7.03
N ARG A 77 -40.78 -47.58 -8.07
CA ARG A 77 -40.84 -48.12 -9.43
C ARG A 77 -39.76 -49.18 -9.73
N HIS A 78 -38.79 -49.39 -8.83
CA HIS A 78 -37.68 -50.33 -9.01
C HIS A 78 -37.46 -51.19 -7.75
N THR A 79 -37.67 -52.51 -7.86
CA THR A 79 -37.92 -53.44 -6.75
C THR A 79 -36.73 -53.75 -5.81
N ALA A 80 -35.50 -53.32 -6.11
CA ALA A 80 -34.34 -53.36 -5.22
C ALA A 80 -33.25 -52.42 -5.80
N GLN A 81 -32.39 -51.73 -5.06
CA GLN A 81 -31.47 -52.19 -4.02
C GLN A 81 -30.93 -50.98 -3.22
N HIS A 82 -30.52 -51.21 -1.97
CA HIS A 82 -29.86 -50.24 -1.08
C HIS A 82 -28.60 -49.55 -1.67
N TRP A 83 -28.02 -50.06 -2.76
CA TRP A 83 -26.94 -49.35 -3.45
C TRP A 83 -27.42 -48.08 -4.15
N LEU A 84 -28.70 -47.96 -4.53
CA LEU A 84 -29.24 -46.71 -5.08
C LEU A 84 -29.22 -45.57 -4.04
N THR A 85 -29.42 -45.87 -2.75
CA THR A 85 -29.43 -44.84 -1.70
C THR A 85 -28.01 -44.39 -1.38
N TRP A 86 -27.08 -45.32 -1.19
CA TRP A 86 -25.67 -45.00 -0.93
C TRP A 86 -24.97 -44.43 -2.16
N GLY A 87 -25.20 -45.00 -3.33
CA GLY A 87 -24.70 -44.50 -4.61
C GLY A 87 -25.32 -43.16 -5.00
N GLY A 88 -26.60 -42.93 -4.70
CA GLY A 88 -27.27 -41.64 -4.90
C GLY A 88 -26.75 -40.57 -3.94
N ALA A 89 -26.57 -40.90 -2.67
CA ALA A 89 -25.97 -40.00 -1.69
C ALA A 89 -24.52 -39.64 -2.05
N LEU A 90 -23.70 -40.64 -2.39
CA LEU A 90 -22.33 -40.44 -2.88
C LEU A 90 -22.33 -39.61 -4.17
N GLY A 91 -23.20 -39.93 -5.12
CA GLY A 91 -23.38 -39.17 -6.36
C GLY A 91 -23.76 -37.71 -6.11
N MET A 92 -24.57 -37.43 -5.09
CA MET A 92 -24.91 -36.07 -4.69
C MET A 92 -23.70 -35.34 -4.10
N VAL A 93 -22.93 -35.99 -3.21
CA VAL A 93 -21.68 -35.42 -2.66
C VAL A 93 -20.67 -35.14 -3.78
N VAL A 94 -20.48 -36.09 -4.69
CA VAL A 94 -19.61 -35.93 -5.87
C VAL A 94 -20.11 -34.79 -6.76
N LEU A 95 -21.41 -34.69 -7.00
CA LEU A 95 -22.00 -33.59 -7.78
C LEU A 95 -21.74 -32.23 -7.11
N TYR A 96 -21.91 -32.11 -5.79
CA TYR A 96 -21.59 -30.89 -5.06
C TYR A 96 -20.09 -30.54 -5.17
N ALA A 97 -19.21 -31.53 -4.99
CA ALA A 97 -17.77 -31.32 -5.15
C ALA A 97 -17.42 -30.87 -6.57
N LEU A 98 -17.94 -31.54 -7.60
CA LEU A 98 -17.75 -31.19 -9.01
C LEU A 98 -18.27 -29.78 -9.34
N MET A 99 -19.35 -29.34 -8.68
CA MET A 99 -19.87 -27.99 -8.84
C MET A 99 -19.01 -26.89 -8.20
N MET A 100 -18.30 -27.23 -7.12
CA MET A 100 -17.42 -26.28 -6.41
C MET A 100 -16.01 -26.24 -7.01
N LEU A 101 -15.55 -27.30 -7.67
CA LEU A 101 -14.21 -27.37 -8.29
C LEU A 101 -13.90 -26.20 -9.24
N PRO A 102 -14.81 -25.76 -10.15
CA PRO A 102 -14.54 -24.61 -11.01
C PRO A 102 -14.36 -23.29 -10.24
N ALA A 103 -14.83 -23.22 -9.00
CA ALA A 103 -14.66 -22.05 -8.15
C ALA A 103 -13.41 -22.13 -7.28
N ALA A 104 -12.76 -23.29 -7.12
CA ALA A 104 -11.54 -23.42 -6.31
C ALA A 104 -10.42 -22.50 -6.86
N PRO A 105 -9.58 -21.88 -6.01
CA PRO A 105 -9.66 -21.84 -4.54
C PRO A 105 -10.70 -20.85 -3.99
N TYR A 106 -11.28 -20.00 -4.85
CA TYR A 106 -12.27 -18.99 -4.50
C TYR A 106 -13.69 -19.55 -4.41
N TYR A 107 -14.02 -20.32 -3.38
CA TYR A 107 -15.36 -20.93 -3.28
C TYR A 107 -16.50 -19.89 -3.22
N THR A 108 -16.21 -18.66 -2.79
CA THR A 108 -17.10 -17.49 -2.87
C THR A 108 -17.33 -16.98 -4.29
N ALA A 109 -16.62 -17.48 -5.30
CA ALA A 109 -16.87 -17.26 -6.72
C ALA A 109 -17.88 -18.26 -7.32
N TYR A 110 -18.46 -19.17 -6.52
CA TYR A 110 -19.47 -20.08 -7.02
C TYR A 110 -20.79 -19.35 -7.33
N TYR A 111 -21.30 -19.55 -8.55
CA TYR A 111 -22.61 -19.10 -8.99
C TYR A 111 -23.32 -20.22 -9.75
N ASN A 112 -24.62 -20.37 -9.49
CA ASN A 112 -25.44 -21.43 -10.04
C ASN A 112 -25.46 -21.43 -11.59
N PRO A 113 -24.96 -22.51 -12.24
CA PRO A 113 -24.91 -22.60 -13.70
C PRO A 113 -26.28 -22.53 -14.39
N LEU A 114 -27.35 -23.06 -13.76
CA LEU A 114 -28.69 -23.09 -14.36
C LEU A 114 -29.33 -21.70 -14.53
N VAL A 115 -28.84 -20.70 -13.81
CA VAL A 115 -29.29 -19.31 -13.91
C VAL A 115 -28.19 -18.40 -14.46
N GLY A 116 -27.25 -18.96 -15.23
CA GLY A 116 -26.22 -18.22 -15.97
C GLY A 116 -24.85 -18.14 -15.30
N GLY A 117 -24.69 -18.67 -14.08
CA GLY A 117 -23.41 -18.85 -13.41
C GLY A 117 -22.56 -17.57 -13.32
N ALA A 118 -21.24 -17.75 -13.42
CA ALA A 118 -20.24 -16.68 -13.30
C ALA A 118 -20.36 -15.59 -14.38
N ARG A 119 -20.97 -15.89 -15.54
CA ARG A 119 -21.14 -14.93 -16.64
C ARG A 119 -22.24 -13.91 -16.34
N THR A 120 -23.32 -14.34 -15.68
CA THR A 120 -24.47 -13.48 -15.39
C THR A 120 -24.35 -12.80 -14.02
N ALA A 121 -23.65 -13.44 -13.07
CA ALA A 121 -23.57 -12.95 -11.70
C ALA A 121 -23.17 -11.47 -11.54
N PRO A 122 -22.12 -10.95 -12.23
CA PRO A 122 -21.72 -9.55 -12.11
C PRO A 122 -22.73 -8.53 -12.65
N ARG A 123 -23.75 -8.98 -13.41
CA ARG A 123 -24.78 -8.10 -13.97
C ARG A 123 -25.95 -7.89 -13.03
N VAL A 124 -26.11 -8.76 -12.03
CA VAL A 124 -27.29 -8.79 -11.15
C VAL A 124 -26.95 -8.78 -9.67
N LEU A 125 -25.69 -9.07 -9.32
CA LEU A 125 -25.17 -9.08 -7.96
C LEU A 125 -23.85 -8.33 -7.91
N LEU A 126 -23.60 -7.68 -6.78
CA LEU A 126 -22.26 -7.21 -6.44
C LEU A 126 -21.37 -8.42 -6.18
N VAL A 127 -20.24 -8.49 -6.88
CA VAL A 127 -19.29 -9.60 -6.80
C VAL A 127 -17.96 -9.10 -6.25
N GLY A 128 -17.28 -9.95 -5.48
CA GLY A 128 -15.93 -9.69 -5.01
C GLY A 128 -15.81 -9.31 -3.54
N TRP A 129 -14.90 -10.01 -2.87
CA TRP A 129 -14.58 -10.02 -1.44
C TRP A 129 -13.05 -10.07 -1.17
N GLY A 130 -12.22 -9.84 -2.18
CA GLY A 130 -10.76 -9.99 -2.14
C GLY A 130 -10.21 -11.04 -3.12
N GLU A 131 -11.07 -11.79 -3.81
CA GLU A 131 -10.63 -12.79 -4.79
C GLU A 131 -9.71 -12.18 -5.87
N GLY A 132 -8.57 -12.81 -6.12
CA GLY A 132 -7.66 -12.40 -7.18
C GLY A 132 -6.74 -11.22 -6.82
N MET A 133 -6.85 -10.64 -5.61
CA MET A 133 -5.92 -9.61 -5.15
C MET A 133 -4.48 -10.13 -5.06
N GLU A 134 -4.32 -11.37 -4.60
CA GLU A 134 -3.02 -12.04 -4.56
C GLU A 134 -2.47 -12.30 -5.96
N GLN A 135 -3.33 -12.51 -6.97
CA GLN A 135 -2.89 -12.65 -8.36
C GLN A 135 -2.40 -11.30 -8.91
N ALA A 136 -3.14 -10.22 -8.66
CA ALA A 136 -2.74 -8.88 -9.06
C ALA A 136 -1.42 -8.46 -8.37
N ALA A 137 -1.29 -8.76 -7.08
CA ALA A 137 -0.07 -8.51 -6.32
C ALA A 137 1.09 -9.36 -6.82
N ALA A 138 0.88 -10.66 -7.08
CA ALA A 138 1.91 -11.54 -7.65
C ALA A 138 2.39 -11.06 -9.03
N TYR A 139 1.48 -10.58 -9.87
CA TYR A 139 1.83 -9.98 -11.17
C TYR A 139 2.73 -8.76 -11.00
N LEU A 140 2.40 -7.86 -10.07
CA LEU A 140 3.19 -6.66 -9.79
C LEU A 140 4.52 -7.00 -9.08
N ASN A 141 4.53 -7.99 -8.19
CA ASN A 141 5.73 -8.48 -7.51
C ASN A 141 6.74 -9.12 -8.46
N ALA A 142 6.30 -9.63 -9.61
CA ALA A 142 7.17 -10.16 -10.65
C ALA A 142 7.91 -9.08 -11.46
N LYS A 143 7.57 -7.80 -11.27
CA LYS A 143 8.24 -6.69 -11.95
C LYS A 143 9.61 -6.41 -11.32
N PRO A 144 10.58 -5.89 -12.11
CA PRO A 144 11.81 -5.34 -11.55
C PRO A 144 11.50 -4.27 -10.50
N SER A 145 12.27 -4.24 -9.41
CA SER A 145 12.10 -3.27 -8.31
C SER A 145 10.69 -3.22 -7.72
N ALA A 146 9.98 -4.36 -7.62
CA ALA A 146 8.63 -4.40 -7.08
C ALA A 146 8.47 -3.74 -5.68
N ALA A 147 9.50 -3.80 -4.84
CA ALA A 147 9.52 -3.16 -3.53
C ALA A 147 9.52 -1.61 -3.60
N GLU A 148 9.87 -1.03 -4.75
CA GLU A 148 9.89 0.41 -4.98
C GLU A 148 8.60 0.92 -5.64
N LEU A 149 7.77 0.02 -6.15
CA LEU A 149 6.52 0.37 -6.81
C LEU A 149 5.50 0.90 -5.82
N HIS A 150 4.81 1.97 -6.22
CA HIS A 150 3.65 2.53 -5.54
C HIS A 150 2.37 2.17 -6.30
N VAL A 151 1.46 1.47 -5.64
CA VAL A 151 0.19 1.00 -6.21
C VAL A 151 -0.99 1.62 -5.47
N ALA A 152 -1.88 2.27 -6.21
CA ALA A 152 -3.16 2.72 -5.68
C ALA A 152 -4.23 1.64 -5.92
N SER A 153 -4.77 1.06 -4.85
CA SER A 153 -5.77 0.00 -4.92
C SER A 153 -7.13 0.52 -4.45
N MET A 154 -8.20 0.12 -5.14
CA MET A 154 -9.59 0.31 -4.67
C MET A 154 -9.94 -0.62 -3.49
N SER A 155 -9.11 -1.64 -3.23
CA SER A 155 -9.27 -2.58 -2.12
C SER A 155 -7.91 -2.75 -1.43
N SER A 156 -7.38 -1.64 -0.90
CA SER A 156 -6.02 -1.58 -0.35
C SER A 156 -5.80 -2.60 0.76
N SER A 157 -6.76 -2.77 1.69
CA SER A 157 -6.68 -3.74 2.79
C SER A 157 -6.55 -5.20 2.34
N GLU A 158 -7.19 -5.57 1.23
CA GLU A 158 -7.13 -6.92 0.68
C GLU A 158 -5.91 -7.13 -0.22
N PHE A 159 -5.33 -6.05 -0.75
CA PHE A 159 -4.20 -6.09 -1.67
C PHE A 159 -2.83 -6.00 -0.96
N GLU A 160 -2.70 -5.06 -0.02
CA GLU A 160 -1.46 -4.71 0.67
C GLU A 160 -0.73 -5.92 1.30
N PRO A 161 -1.40 -6.89 1.97
CA PRO A 161 -0.70 -8.03 2.57
C PRO A 161 0.05 -8.92 1.58
N PHE A 162 -0.27 -8.84 0.28
CA PHE A 162 0.35 -9.66 -0.76
C PHE A 162 1.39 -8.90 -1.59
N PHE A 163 1.46 -7.57 -1.48
CA PHE A 163 2.30 -6.73 -2.32
C PHE A 163 3.56 -6.28 -1.60
N LEU A 164 4.70 -6.32 -2.28
CA LEU A 164 6.01 -5.98 -1.69
C LEU A 164 6.25 -4.47 -1.60
N GLY A 165 5.65 -3.69 -2.50
CA GLY A 165 5.83 -2.25 -2.58
C GLY A 165 4.84 -1.46 -1.72
N ARG A 166 4.76 -0.16 -1.97
CA ARG A 166 3.85 0.74 -1.25
C ARG A 166 2.44 0.63 -1.79
N THR A 167 1.47 0.39 -0.91
CA THR A 167 0.04 0.45 -1.27
C THR A 167 -0.59 1.71 -0.70
N THR A 168 -1.41 2.41 -1.49
CA THR A 168 -2.31 3.45 -0.99
C THR A 168 -3.74 3.22 -1.46
N GLU A 169 -4.70 3.90 -0.82
CA GLU A 169 -6.09 3.85 -1.24
C GLU A 169 -6.33 4.77 -2.44
N ALA A 170 -6.98 4.23 -3.48
CA ALA A 170 -7.22 4.96 -4.73
C ALA A 170 -8.10 6.21 -4.59
N SER A 171 -8.85 6.35 -3.49
CA SER A 171 -9.73 7.49 -3.23
C SER A 171 -9.05 8.66 -2.52
N THR A 172 -7.85 8.47 -1.96
CA THR A 172 -7.18 9.46 -1.10
C THR A 172 -5.85 9.95 -1.64
N THR A 173 -5.31 9.29 -2.65
CA THR A 173 -4.03 9.63 -3.26
C THR A 173 -4.26 10.40 -4.56
N PRO A 174 -3.52 11.49 -4.84
CA PRO A 174 -3.54 12.11 -6.15
C PRO A 174 -3.28 11.11 -7.27
N LEU A 175 -4.03 11.21 -8.37
CA LEU A 175 -4.01 10.22 -9.44
C LEU A 175 -2.68 10.16 -10.20
N VAL A 176 -1.84 11.19 -10.11
CA VAL A 176 -0.52 11.20 -10.76
C VAL A 176 0.54 10.39 -10.00
N ASP A 177 0.35 10.15 -8.70
CA ASP A 177 1.37 9.54 -7.84
C ASP A 177 1.66 8.05 -8.07
N PRO A 178 0.64 7.16 -8.12
CA PRO A 178 0.91 5.74 -8.17
C PRO A 178 1.47 5.34 -9.54
N ASP A 179 2.27 4.30 -9.57
CA ASP A 179 2.78 3.71 -10.81
C ASP A 179 1.71 2.86 -11.51
N TYR A 180 0.83 2.28 -10.68
CA TYR A 180 -0.25 1.37 -11.09
C TYR A 180 -1.53 1.61 -10.30
N PHE A 181 -2.66 1.44 -10.99
CA PHE A 181 -3.97 1.32 -10.36
C PHE A 181 -4.42 -0.12 -10.33
N VAL A 182 -4.96 -0.56 -9.20
CA VAL A 182 -5.64 -1.85 -9.05
C VAL A 182 -7.12 -1.58 -8.78
N THR A 183 -7.96 -1.82 -9.79
CA THR A 183 -9.41 -1.71 -9.64
C THR A 183 -10.02 -3.05 -9.26
N TYR A 184 -11.20 -3.01 -8.64
CA TYR A 184 -11.87 -4.21 -8.16
C TYR A 184 -13.33 -4.28 -8.57
N ALA A 185 -13.85 -5.48 -8.83
CA ALA A 185 -15.15 -5.70 -9.45
C ALA A 185 -16.29 -5.00 -8.71
N SER A 186 -16.37 -5.14 -7.38
CA SER A 186 -17.42 -4.50 -6.60
C SER A 186 -17.35 -2.97 -6.62
N HIS A 187 -16.14 -2.40 -6.72
CA HIS A 187 -15.89 -0.97 -6.79
C HIS A 187 -16.22 -0.42 -8.19
N VAL A 188 -15.81 -1.11 -9.25
CA VAL A 188 -16.15 -0.78 -10.64
C VAL A 188 -17.67 -0.85 -10.85
N GLN A 189 -18.34 -1.89 -10.35
CA GLN A 189 -19.80 -2.02 -10.40
C GLN A 189 -20.55 -0.85 -9.75
N ARG A 190 -19.92 -0.18 -8.78
CA ARG A 190 -20.48 0.96 -8.05
C ARG A 190 -20.01 2.32 -8.59
N ARG A 191 -19.10 2.33 -9.57
CA ARG A 191 -18.37 3.54 -9.99
C ARG A 191 -17.72 4.24 -8.80
N PHE A 192 -17.07 3.46 -7.94
CA PHE A 192 -16.29 4.00 -6.83
C PHE A 192 -15.05 4.72 -7.40
N VAL A 193 -14.77 5.94 -6.92
CA VAL A 193 -13.74 6.86 -7.47
C VAL A 193 -14.01 7.20 -8.96
N PRO A 194 -15.03 8.03 -9.25
CA PRO A 194 -15.45 8.31 -10.63
C PRO A 194 -14.34 8.96 -11.46
N GLU A 195 -13.49 9.79 -10.86
CA GLU A 195 -12.38 10.47 -11.55
C GLU A 195 -11.37 9.45 -12.09
N LEU A 196 -11.01 8.45 -11.29
CA LEU A 196 -10.12 7.37 -11.73
C LEU A 196 -10.78 6.54 -12.84
N MET A 197 -12.08 6.26 -12.73
CA MET A 197 -12.79 5.48 -13.75
C MET A 197 -12.83 6.19 -15.10
N GLU A 198 -12.95 7.52 -15.12
CA GLU A 198 -12.85 8.34 -16.32
C GLU A 198 -11.44 8.29 -16.92
N GLN A 199 -10.39 8.39 -16.10
CA GLN A 199 -9.00 8.27 -16.55
C GLN A 199 -8.66 6.89 -17.14
N LEU A 200 -9.33 5.84 -16.68
CA LEU A 200 -9.14 4.48 -17.18
C LEU A 200 -10.08 4.13 -18.35
N GLU A 201 -11.00 5.02 -18.73
CA GLU A 201 -11.97 4.74 -19.78
C GLU A 201 -11.25 4.55 -21.13
N GLY A 202 -11.52 3.43 -21.79
CA GLY A 202 -10.85 3.06 -23.05
C GLY A 202 -9.44 2.50 -22.89
N GLN A 203 -8.83 2.52 -21.69
CA GLN A 203 -7.55 1.88 -21.45
C GLN A 203 -7.70 0.36 -21.28
N GLU A 204 -6.89 -0.41 -22.00
CA GLU A 204 -6.79 -1.86 -21.77
C GLU A 204 -6.00 -2.15 -20.48
N ALA A 205 -6.52 -3.08 -19.67
CA ALA A 205 -5.82 -3.55 -18.48
C ALA A 205 -4.57 -4.34 -18.86
N GLU A 206 -3.46 -4.07 -18.18
CA GLU A 206 -2.20 -4.80 -18.39
C GLU A 206 -2.29 -6.22 -17.81
N PHE A 207 -3.04 -6.38 -16.72
CA PHE A 207 -3.34 -7.69 -16.13
C PHE A 207 -4.77 -7.75 -15.59
N VAL A 208 -5.37 -8.94 -15.65
CA VAL A 208 -6.71 -9.20 -15.11
C VAL A 208 -6.69 -10.45 -14.25
N ALA A 209 -6.94 -10.29 -12.96
CA ALA A 209 -7.09 -11.40 -12.03
C ALA A 209 -8.44 -12.08 -12.25
N ARG A 210 -8.41 -13.41 -12.43
CA ARG A 210 -9.60 -14.21 -12.72
C ARG A 210 -9.70 -15.42 -11.80
N ALA A 211 -10.91 -15.74 -11.38
CA ALA A 211 -11.19 -17.05 -10.82
C ALA A 211 -11.19 -18.11 -11.94
N PRO A 212 -10.95 -19.40 -11.62
CA PRO A 212 -10.90 -20.46 -12.64
C PRO A 212 -12.20 -20.68 -13.43
N ASN A 213 -13.34 -20.20 -12.92
CA ASN A 213 -14.60 -20.15 -13.65
C ASN A 213 -14.69 -19.01 -14.68
N GLY A 214 -13.62 -18.25 -14.88
CA GLY A 214 -13.48 -17.16 -15.84
C GLY A 214 -13.93 -15.77 -15.33
N LEU A 215 -14.46 -15.68 -14.10
CA LEU A 215 -14.90 -14.42 -13.53
C LEU A 215 -13.70 -13.51 -13.21
N ALA A 216 -13.69 -12.31 -13.78
CA ALA A 216 -12.71 -11.28 -13.46
C ALA A 216 -13.08 -10.54 -12.18
N TYR A 217 -12.08 -10.30 -11.33
CA TYR A 217 -12.24 -9.65 -10.05
C TYR A 217 -11.39 -8.39 -9.91
N ALA A 218 -10.13 -8.42 -10.35
CA ALA A 218 -9.23 -7.28 -10.26
C ALA A 218 -8.59 -6.99 -11.61
N TRP A 219 -8.32 -5.72 -11.88
CA TRP A 219 -7.64 -5.25 -13.08
C TRP A 219 -6.48 -4.34 -12.68
N VAL A 220 -5.33 -4.56 -13.31
CA VAL A 220 -4.11 -3.77 -13.10
C VAL A 220 -3.92 -2.86 -14.31
N TYR A 221 -3.84 -1.56 -14.06
CA TYR A 221 -3.63 -0.55 -15.08
C TYR A 221 -2.33 0.21 -14.80
N PRO A 222 -1.42 0.34 -15.76
CA PRO A 222 -0.32 1.29 -15.63
C PRO A 222 -0.88 2.70 -15.58
N ASN A 223 -0.29 3.55 -14.74
CA ASN A 223 -0.72 4.94 -14.68
C ASN A 223 -0.36 5.68 -15.98
N ARG A 224 -1.38 6.34 -16.56
CA ARG A 224 -1.26 7.19 -17.75
C ARG A 224 -1.85 8.58 -17.54
N VAL A 225 -2.21 8.92 -16.31
CA VAL A 225 -2.75 10.23 -15.95
C VAL A 225 -1.74 11.31 -16.37
N TYR A 226 -2.22 12.27 -17.15
CA TYR A 226 -1.45 13.36 -17.75
C TYR A 226 -0.27 12.95 -18.65
N ARG A 227 -0.19 11.69 -19.10
CA ARG A 227 0.96 11.21 -19.88
C ARG A 227 1.21 12.04 -21.13
N ASP A 228 0.17 12.36 -21.89
CA ASP A 228 0.32 13.12 -23.14
C ASP A 228 0.79 14.55 -22.87
N GLU A 229 0.27 15.21 -21.81
CA GLU A 229 0.73 16.54 -21.39
C GLU A 229 2.16 16.51 -20.84
N ILE A 230 2.52 15.48 -20.06
CA ILE A 230 3.88 15.27 -19.58
C ILE A 230 4.82 15.10 -20.77
N ASP A 231 4.49 14.23 -21.71
CA ASP A 231 5.31 13.98 -22.91
C ASP A 231 5.43 15.24 -23.79
N GLU A 232 4.36 16.03 -23.91
CA GLU A 232 4.37 17.34 -24.60
C GLU A 232 5.32 18.32 -23.91
N VAL A 233 5.21 18.48 -22.58
CA VAL A 233 6.09 19.35 -21.80
C VAL A 233 7.54 18.88 -21.91
N LEU A 234 7.79 17.58 -21.74
CA LEU A 234 9.12 16.97 -21.85
C LEU A 234 9.76 17.13 -23.22
N ALA A 235 8.97 17.09 -24.29
CA ALA A 235 9.43 17.35 -25.65
C ALA A 235 9.82 18.82 -25.86
N GLN A 236 9.18 19.74 -25.12
CA GLN A 236 9.49 21.17 -25.14
C GLN A 236 10.65 21.56 -24.22
N LEU A 237 10.96 20.79 -23.18
CA LEU A 237 12.19 20.97 -22.38
C LEU A 237 13.39 20.84 -23.33
N SER A 238 13.92 22.00 -23.73
CA SER A 238 14.63 22.20 -24.99
C SER A 238 15.66 21.13 -25.36
N ALA A 239 15.95 21.03 -26.65
CA ALA A 239 17.14 20.37 -27.21
C ALA A 239 18.49 20.98 -26.71
N ALA A 240 18.48 21.85 -25.68
CA ALA A 240 19.67 22.37 -25.04
C ALA A 240 20.22 21.31 -24.08
N LYS A 241 21.26 20.60 -24.55
CA LYS A 241 22.19 19.75 -23.78
C LYS A 241 21.48 18.77 -22.85
N GLY A 242 21.37 17.49 -23.24
CA GLY A 242 20.79 16.40 -22.46
C GLY A 242 21.45 16.04 -21.12
N GLU A 243 21.82 17.04 -20.31
CA GLU A 243 22.45 16.98 -18.98
C GLU A 243 21.57 17.62 -17.89
N GLU A 244 20.43 18.24 -18.25
CA GLU A 244 19.51 18.86 -17.28
C GLU A 244 18.60 17.82 -16.62
N LEU A 245 18.64 17.77 -15.28
CA LEU A 245 17.86 16.87 -14.45
C LEU A 245 16.42 17.37 -14.27
N VAL A 246 15.46 16.44 -14.33
CA VAL A 246 14.05 16.73 -14.00
C VAL A 246 13.80 16.41 -12.53
N VAL A 247 13.43 17.41 -11.75
CA VAL A 247 13.02 17.29 -10.35
C VAL A 247 11.50 17.24 -10.29
N VAL A 248 10.96 16.20 -9.65
CA VAL A 248 9.52 15.99 -9.48
C VAL A 248 9.17 15.84 -8.00
N ASN A 249 7.98 16.27 -7.62
CA ASN A 249 7.44 16.04 -6.27
C ASN A 249 6.40 14.90 -6.24
N THR A 250 6.54 13.95 -7.15
CA THR A 250 5.73 12.75 -7.27
C THR A 250 6.62 11.57 -7.69
N SER A 251 6.04 10.38 -7.94
CA SER A 251 6.78 9.22 -8.42
C SER A 251 7.56 9.55 -9.70
N ALA A 252 8.84 9.17 -9.74
CA ALA A 252 9.66 9.28 -10.94
C ALA A 252 9.06 8.49 -12.12
N LEU A 253 8.31 7.42 -11.85
CA LEU A 253 7.65 6.60 -12.87
C LEU A 253 6.45 7.28 -13.52
N ALA A 254 5.90 8.34 -12.92
CA ALA A 254 4.93 9.22 -13.59
C ALA A 254 5.56 9.92 -14.81
N VAL A 255 6.89 10.13 -14.78
CA VAL A 255 7.67 10.84 -15.79
C VAL A 255 8.63 9.87 -16.49
N ARG A 256 8.10 9.01 -17.37
CA ARG A 256 8.91 8.04 -18.15
C ARG A 256 9.58 8.71 -19.36
N SER A 257 10.52 9.62 -19.09
CA SER A 257 11.10 10.50 -20.10
C SER A 257 12.38 9.97 -20.76
N GLY A 258 12.93 8.85 -20.28
CA GLY A 258 14.30 8.41 -20.64
C GLY A 258 15.40 9.37 -20.17
N ARG A 259 15.03 10.49 -19.51
CA ARG A 259 15.93 11.43 -18.84
C ARG A 259 16.13 11.02 -17.40
N GLU A 260 17.17 11.57 -16.77
CA GLU A 260 17.36 11.44 -15.34
C GLU A 260 16.25 12.22 -14.60
N VAL A 261 15.55 11.53 -13.70
CA VAL A 261 14.46 12.09 -12.89
C VAL A 261 14.83 11.91 -11.42
N HIS A 262 14.75 12.99 -10.65
CA HIS A 262 15.01 12.99 -9.22
C HIS A 262 13.75 13.41 -8.46
N THR A 263 13.31 12.55 -7.54
CA THR A 263 12.08 12.76 -6.78
C THR A 263 12.37 13.39 -5.42
N ILE A 264 11.74 14.54 -5.14
CA ILE A 264 11.80 15.22 -3.84
C ILE A 264 10.37 15.43 -3.32
N ILE A 265 9.94 14.62 -2.37
CA ILE A 265 8.58 14.67 -1.79
C ILE A 265 8.68 15.06 -0.31
N THR A 266 8.77 16.35 -0.03
CA THR A 266 8.76 16.88 1.35
C THR A 266 8.45 18.37 1.40
N GLU A 267 8.01 18.83 2.55
CA GLU A 267 7.77 20.26 2.86
C GLU A 267 8.87 20.86 3.74
N ARG A 268 9.83 20.03 4.16
CA ARG A 268 10.88 20.38 5.11
C ARG A 268 11.98 21.20 4.44
N SER A 269 12.05 22.50 4.74
CA SER A 269 13.00 23.43 4.12
C SER A 269 14.47 23.02 4.27
N ASP A 270 14.84 22.48 5.42
CA ASP A 270 16.19 22.02 5.74
C ASP A 270 16.62 20.83 4.88
N TYR A 271 15.72 19.87 4.64
CA TYR A 271 15.92 18.80 3.67
C TYR A 271 16.07 19.35 2.26
N LEU A 272 15.09 20.18 1.86
CA LEU A 272 15.01 20.71 0.50
C LEU A 272 16.30 21.44 0.13
N LEU A 273 16.79 22.31 1.02
CA LEU A 273 18.06 23.02 0.81
C LEU A 273 19.25 22.07 0.70
N THR A 274 19.26 20.99 1.48
CA THR A 274 20.36 20.03 1.46
C THR A 274 20.38 19.21 0.18
N GLU A 275 19.22 18.75 -0.32
CA GLU A 275 19.15 18.07 -1.62
C GLU A 275 19.45 19.02 -2.77
N LEU A 276 18.90 20.23 -2.75
CA LEU A 276 19.12 21.20 -3.81
C LEU A 276 20.59 21.63 -3.91
N ASP A 277 21.31 21.72 -2.79
CA ASP A 277 22.76 21.98 -2.80
C ASP A 277 23.55 20.78 -3.37
N TRP A 278 23.14 19.55 -3.07
CA TRP A 278 23.71 18.35 -3.68
C TRP A 278 23.47 18.33 -5.20
N LEU A 279 22.26 18.67 -5.66
CA LEU A 279 21.94 18.79 -7.07
C LEU A 279 22.77 19.87 -7.76
N ARG A 280 22.91 21.04 -7.14
CA ARG A 280 23.75 22.14 -7.60
C ARG A 280 25.20 21.74 -7.82
N SER A 281 25.73 20.82 -7.01
CA SER A 281 27.13 20.35 -7.17
C SER A 281 27.37 19.53 -8.44
N ARG A 282 26.31 18.97 -9.05
CA ARG A 282 26.37 18.10 -10.24
C ARG A 282 25.73 18.70 -11.47
N HIS A 283 24.74 19.57 -11.29
CA HIS A 283 23.98 20.16 -12.38
C HIS A 283 24.03 21.68 -12.28
N HIS A 284 24.21 22.35 -13.43
CA HIS A 284 24.13 23.81 -13.51
C HIS A 284 22.69 24.32 -13.48
N ALA A 285 21.73 23.51 -13.92
CA ALA A 285 20.32 23.84 -13.95
C ALA A 285 19.46 22.58 -13.73
N VAL A 286 18.23 22.78 -13.26
CA VAL A 286 17.23 21.73 -13.07
C VAL A 286 15.86 22.18 -13.54
N TRP A 287 15.09 21.26 -14.11
CA TRP A 287 13.68 21.47 -14.40
C TRP A 287 12.84 21.02 -13.21
N LEU A 288 12.05 21.91 -12.63
CA LEU A 288 11.03 21.53 -11.64
C LEU A 288 9.72 21.23 -12.37
N LEU A 289 9.30 19.97 -12.37
CA LEU A 289 7.99 19.54 -12.87
C LEU A 289 7.00 19.38 -11.71
N THR A 290 5.87 20.06 -11.80
CA THR A 290 4.80 20.09 -10.80
C THR A 290 3.43 19.93 -11.46
N PHE A 291 2.44 19.51 -10.67
CA PHE A 291 1.08 19.27 -11.12
C PHE A 291 0.13 20.19 -10.35
N PRO A 292 -0.31 21.34 -10.91
CA PRO A 292 -1.18 22.28 -10.20
C PRO A 292 -2.42 21.62 -9.59
N GLY A 293 -2.72 21.93 -8.32
CA GLY A 293 -3.82 21.30 -7.58
C GLY A 293 -3.45 19.93 -6.98
N THR A 294 -2.23 19.46 -7.24
CA THR A 294 -1.65 18.24 -6.65
C THR A 294 -0.40 18.62 -5.87
N HIS A 295 -0.34 18.20 -4.60
CA HIS A 295 0.80 18.44 -3.71
C HIS A 295 1.21 19.93 -3.61
N ASP A 296 0.26 20.86 -3.67
CA ASP A 296 0.54 22.30 -3.75
C ASP A 296 1.46 22.81 -2.63
N VAL A 297 1.33 22.27 -1.41
CA VAL A 297 2.14 22.67 -0.26
C VAL A 297 3.60 22.26 -0.45
N SER A 298 3.88 21.02 -0.87
CA SER A 298 5.25 20.54 -1.13
C SER A 298 5.83 21.17 -2.40
N SER A 299 5.02 21.35 -3.45
CA SER A 299 5.37 22.12 -4.66
C SER A 299 5.82 23.53 -4.28
N ALA A 300 5.09 24.22 -3.40
CA ALA A 300 5.42 25.57 -2.95
C ALA A 300 6.68 25.60 -2.07
N ALA A 301 6.87 24.62 -1.20
CA ALA A 301 8.07 24.50 -0.37
C ALA A 301 9.34 24.27 -1.22
N LEU A 302 9.26 23.35 -2.18
CA LEU A 302 10.35 23.03 -3.11
C LEU A 302 10.67 24.25 -4.00
N ARG A 303 9.66 24.90 -4.57
CA ARG A 303 9.83 26.14 -5.35
C ARG A 303 10.48 27.26 -4.54
N ARG A 304 10.03 27.47 -3.30
CA ARG A 304 10.61 28.49 -2.39
C ARG A 304 12.08 28.18 -2.08
N SER A 305 12.41 26.92 -1.86
CA SER A 305 13.79 26.48 -1.60
C SER A 305 14.67 26.64 -2.83
N LEU A 306 14.18 26.28 -4.02
CA LEU A 306 14.85 26.54 -5.30
C LEU A 306 15.10 28.03 -5.53
N MET A 307 14.10 28.89 -5.32
CA MET A 307 14.26 30.35 -5.46
C MET A 307 15.31 30.95 -4.51
N SER A 308 15.71 30.24 -3.43
CA SER A 308 16.78 30.69 -2.54
C SER A 308 18.19 30.33 -3.03
N LEU A 309 18.32 29.35 -3.94
CA LEU A 309 19.60 28.83 -4.45
C LEU A 309 19.76 29.00 -5.97
N ALA A 310 18.68 29.29 -6.68
CA ALA A 310 18.59 29.30 -8.13
C ALA A 310 17.64 30.40 -8.65
N THR A 311 17.83 30.79 -9.89
CA THR A 311 16.98 31.77 -10.59
C THR A 311 16.10 31.08 -11.63
N PRO A 312 14.77 31.33 -11.65
CA PRO A 312 13.90 30.77 -12.68
C PRO A 312 14.20 31.44 -14.03
N LYS A 313 14.26 30.65 -15.11
CA LYS A 313 14.56 31.12 -16.47
C LYS A 313 13.40 30.96 -17.44
N GLU A 314 12.78 29.79 -17.43
CA GLU A 314 11.73 29.42 -18.38
C GLU A 314 10.61 28.70 -17.64
N THR A 315 9.37 28.83 -18.11
CA THR A 315 8.24 28.08 -17.57
C THR A 315 7.29 27.68 -18.69
N ILE A 316 6.97 26.39 -18.73
CA ILE A 316 6.03 25.76 -19.65
C ILE A 316 4.85 25.29 -18.82
N VAL A 317 3.63 25.59 -19.26
CA VAL A 317 2.39 25.30 -18.53
C VAL A 317 1.37 24.72 -19.49
N THR A 318 0.80 23.57 -19.12
CA THR A 318 -0.39 22.97 -19.72
C THR A 318 -1.56 23.08 -18.73
N GLU A 319 -2.66 22.35 -18.95
CA GLU A 319 -3.79 22.36 -18.04
C GLU A 319 -3.42 21.74 -16.68
N HIS A 320 -2.67 20.64 -16.69
CA HIS A 320 -2.37 19.85 -15.48
C HIS A 320 -0.88 19.73 -15.14
N VAL A 321 0.00 20.22 -16.00
CA VAL A 321 1.46 20.06 -15.85
C VAL A 321 2.15 21.42 -15.98
N GLN A 322 3.07 21.69 -15.06
CA GLN A 322 3.92 22.88 -15.11
C GLN A 322 5.38 22.48 -14.95
N ALA A 323 6.23 22.89 -15.89
CA ALA A 323 7.68 22.78 -15.79
C ALA A 323 8.33 24.16 -15.68
N THR A 324 9.24 24.36 -14.73
CA THR A 324 10.03 25.60 -14.61
C THR A 324 11.52 25.28 -14.56
N LEU A 325 12.31 25.91 -15.43
CA LEU A 325 13.78 25.80 -15.44
C LEU A 325 14.37 26.72 -14.37
N PHE A 326 15.21 26.17 -13.51
CA PHE A 326 15.97 26.87 -12.50
C PHE A 326 17.46 26.72 -12.76
N GLU A 327 18.16 27.84 -12.95
CA GLU A 327 19.64 27.88 -13.01
C GLU A 327 20.22 28.20 -11.64
N PHE A 328 21.09 27.34 -11.13
CA PHE A 328 21.72 27.56 -9.83
C PHE A 328 22.71 28.74 -9.86
N GLY A 329 22.75 29.51 -8.78
CA GLY A 329 23.73 30.58 -8.61
C GLY A 329 25.05 30.10 -7.98
N ASP A 330 26.06 30.98 -8.01
CA ASP A 330 27.38 30.75 -7.41
C ASP A 330 27.37 30.72 -5.86
N GLY A 331 26.22 31.04 -5.24
CA GLY A 331 26.07 31.05 -3.79
C GLY A 331 26.13 29.64 -3.21
N ALA A 332 27.13 29.37 -2.37
CA ALA A 332 27.16 28.14 -1.58
C ALA A 332 26.09 28.20 -0.49
N PHE A 333 25.24 27.17 -0.41
CA PHE A 333 24.53 26.92 0.84
C PHE A 333 25.57 26.51 1.87
N VAL A 334 26.00 27.46 2.71
CA VAL A 334 26.95 27.16 3.78
C VAL A 334 26.19 26.52 4.92
N TRP A 335 26.24 25.18 4.94
CA TRP A 335 25.80 24.38 6.07
C TRP A 335 26.60 24.80 7.32
N LYS A 336 26.00 25.56 8.24
CA LYS A 336 26.61 25.78 9.55
C LYS A 336 26.42 24.50 10.33
N ALA A 337 27.48 23.68 10.44
CA ALA A 337 27.49 22.56 11.36
C ALA A 337 26.92 23.01 12.70
N GLY A 338 26.05 22.19 13.30
CA GLY A 338 25.48 22.49 14.60
C GLY A 338 26.58 22.83 15.62
N PRO A 339 26.25 23.49 16.74
CA PRO A 339 27.27 23.89 17.72
C PRO A 339 28.03 22.71 18.33
N SER A 340 27.52 21.49 18.17
CA SER A 340 28.14 20.23 18.58
C SER A 340 28.64 19.44 17.37
N ALA A 341 29.31 20.13 16.43
CA ALA A 341 29.93 19.49 15.28
C ALA A 341 30.93 18.43 15.77
N ARG A 342 30.76 17.20 15.29
CA ARG A 342 31.64 16.07 15.62
C ARG A 342 31.72 15.19 14.40
N LEU A 343 32.92 14.76 14.04
CA LEU A 343 33.18 14.00 12.83
C LEU A 343 33.51 12.55 13.18
N CYS A 344 32.49 11.70 13.20
CA CYS A 344 32.68 10.28 13.49
C CYS A 344 32.32 9.44 12.27
N ARG A 345 33.19 8.53 11.84
CA ARG A 345 32.87 7.59 10.76
C ARG A 345 31.96 6.49 11.32
N VAL A 346 30.85 6.23 10.63
CA VAL A 346 29.87 5.19 10.96
C VAL A 346 29.84 4.18 9.80
N GLY A 347 30.34 2.99 10.07
CA GLY A 347 30.66 2.00 9.05
C GLY A 347 31.82 2.46 8.18
N SER A 348 31.71 2.27 6.87
CA SER A 348 32.73 2.66 5.90
C SER A 348 32.21 3.64 4.84
N GLU A 349 30.97 4.11 5.02
CA GLU A 349 30.17 4.80 3.99
C GLU A 349 29.57 6.10 4.50
N ILE A 350 29.35 6.21 5.81
CA ILE A 350 28.61 7.30 6.42
C ILE A 350 29.47 7.96 7.49
N GLU A 351 29.26 9.25 7.67
CA GLU A 351 29.90 10.07 8.67
C GLU A 351 28.82 10.80 9.47
N PHE A 352 28.87 10.67 10.79
CA PHE A 352 28.14 11.54 11.69
C PHE A 352 28.82 12.91 11.72
N ARG A 353 28.04 13.98 11.53
CA ARG A 353 28.52 15.38 11.48
C ARG A 353 28.12 16.20 12.71
N GLY A 354 27.34 15.61 13.62
CA GLY A 354 26.87 16.26 14.85
C GLY A 354 25.35 16.33 14.91
N HIS A 355 24.84 17.24 15.74
CA HIS A 355 23.40 17.44 15.96
C HIS A 355 23.05 18.93 16.12
N ALA A 356 21.76 19.26 15.92
CA ALA A 356 21.22 20.58 16.22
C ALA A 356 21.20 20.83 17.74
N ARG A 357 21.05 22.09 18.18
CA ARG A 357 20.69 22.33 19.60
C ARG A 357 19.33 21.71 19.87
N PHE A 358 19.21 21.01 20.98
CA PHE A 358 17.96 20.49 21.50
C PHE A 358 17.89 20.75 23.01
N PRO A 359 16.71 20.63 23.65
CA PRO A 359 16.61 20.75 25.09
C PRO A 359 17.35 19.60 25.77
N GLU A 360 18.46 19.89 26.46
CA GLU A 360 19.18 18.91 27.29
C GLU A 360 18.47 18.61 28.62
N SER A 361 17.23 19.08 28.76
CA SER A 361 16.29 18.67 29.79
C SER A 361 15.06 18.01 29.17
N ALA A 362 14.60 16.93 29.79
CA ALA A 362 13.40 16.21 29.38
C ALA A 362 12.42 16.09 30.56
N GLN A 363 11.13 16.00 30.24
CA GLN A 363 10.08 15.79 31.23
C GLN A 363 9.47 14.39 31.02
N PRO A 364 9.23 13.62 32.10
CA PRO A 364 8.47 12.38 32.01
C PRO A 364 7.11 12.60 31.34
N GLY A 365 6.76 11.73 30.39
CA GLY A 365 5.50 11.81 29.64
C GLY A 365 5.50 12.82 28.49
N ARG A 366 6.63 13.49 28.23
CA ARG A 366 6.80 14.41 27.09
C ARG A 366 7.77 13.84 26.06
N ALA A 367 7.63 14.36 24.84
CA ALA A 367 8.50 14.04 23.73
C ALA A 367 9.78 14.87 23.79
N LEU A 368 10.93 14.24 23.61
CA LEU A 368 12.22 14.88 23.35
C LEU A 368 12.54 14.73 21.85
N THR A 369 12.66 15.85 21.14
CA THR A 369 12.98 15.87 19.71
C THR A 369 14.37 16.43 19.47
N LEU A 370 15.14 15.77 18.62
CA LEU A 370 16.47 16.20 18.21
C LEU A 370 16.68 15.95 16.72
N ALA A 371 17.63 16.67 16.14
CA ALA A 371 17.98 16.57 14.73
C ALA A 371 19.47 16.21 14.61
N LEU A 372 19.78 15.14 13.89
CA LEU A 372 21.10 14.59 13.64
C LEU A 372 21.56 14.93 12.23
N TYR A 373 22.87 15.15 12.08
CA TYR A 373 23.48 15.45 10.80
C TYR A 373 24.38 14.31 10.38
N TRP A 374 24.15 13.83 9.17
CA TRP A 374 24.91 12.77 8.54
C TRP A 374 25.49 13.27 7.22
N ARG A 375 26.59 12.65 6.79
CA ARG A 375 27.12 12.78 5.43
C ARG A 375 27.42 11.40 4.89
N ALA A 376 26.99 11.09 3.68
CA ALA A 376 27.49 9.92 2.97
C ALA A 376 28.87 10.23 2.39
N GLU A 377 29.94 9.57 2.85
CA GLU A 377 31.25 9.63 2.18
C GLU A 377 31.16 9.02 0.76
N ARG A 378 30.30 8.01 0.61
CA ARG A 378 29.92 7.38 -0.67
C ARG A 378 28.51 6.82 -0.54
N ALA A 379 27.89 6.48 -1.68
CA ALA A 379 26.57 5.85 -1.70
C ALA A 379 26.56 4.58 -0.82
N PRO A 380 25.75 4.53 0.25
CA PRO A 380 25.68 3.36 1.13
C PRO A 380 25.14 2.13 0.39
N ALA A 381 25.77 0.97 0.60
CA ALA A 381 25.40 -0.26 -0.10
C ALA A 381 24.11 -0.92 0.40
N ALA A 382 23.60 -0.50 1.56
CA ALA A 382 22.43 -1.08 2.21
C ALA A 382 21.61 -0.02 2.93
N ASN A 383 20.38 -0.41 3.28
CA ASN A 383 19.52 0.36 4.19
C ASN A 383 19.93 0.10 5.63
N TYR A 384 20.27 1.16 6.34
CA TYR A 384 20.60 1.14 7.75
C TYR A 384 19.54 1.88 8.54
N LYS A 385 19.27 1.40 9.75
CA LYS A 385 18.44 2.11 10.73
C LYS A 385 19.31 2.89 11.67
N VAL A 386 18.95 4.14 11.92
CA VAL A 386 19.50 4.98 12.98
C VAL A 386 18.77 4.64 14.27
N PHE A 387 19.54 4.35 15.31
CA PHE A 387 19.02 4.25 16.65
C PHE A 387 19.41 5.49 17.45
N VAL A 388 18.48 5.99 18.24
CA VAL A 388 18.72 6.98 19.28
C VAL A 388 18.19 6.42 20.59
N HIS A 389 19.06 6.25 21.58
CA HIS A 389 18.72 5.67 22.87
C HIS A 389 18.97 6.66 23.99
N LEU A 390 17.96 6.86 24.83
CA LEU A 390 18.09 7.50 26.13
C LEU A 390 18.33 6.40 27.17
N VAL A 391 19.49 6.41 27.81
CA VAL A 391 19.98 5.30 28.65
C VAL A 391 20.23 5.78 30.07
N GLY A 392 19.68 5.07 31.05
CA GLY A 392 19.87 5.36 32.47
C GLY A 392 21.21 4.82 33.00
N ALA A 393 21.54 5.19 34.25
CA ALA A 393 22.76 4.73 34.91
C ALA A 393 22.85 3.19 35.10
N ASP A 394 21.73 2.47 35.00
CA ASP A 394 21.68 1.00 35.02
C ASP A 394 21.88 0.36 33.62
N GLU A 395 22.33 1.15 32.64
CA GLU A 395 22.52 0.77 31.23
C GLU A 395 21.22 0.32 30.53
N LYS A 396 20.06 0.61 31.11
CA LYS A 396 18.78 0.34 30.45
C LYS A 396 18.32 1.51 29.60
N ILE A 397 17.82 1.16 28.42
CA ILE A 397 17.17 2.11 27.52
C ILE A 397 15.79 2.45 28.11
N VAL A 398 15.56 3.73 28.42
CA VAL A 398 14.28 4.23 28.94
C VAL A 398 13.39 4.82 27.85
N ALA A 399 14.00 5.33 26.77
CA ALA A 399 13.29 5.77 25.57
C ALA A 399 14.20 5.53 24.36
N GLN A 400 13.59 5.19 23.22
CA GLN A 400 14.33 4.97 21.99
C GLN A 400 13.56 5.39 20.74
N SER A 401 14.31 5.62 19.67
CA SER A 401 13.81 5.78 18.31
C SER A 401 14.71 4.96 17.39
N ASP A 402 14.11 3.99 16.69
CA ASP A 402 14.76 3.12 15.72
C ASP A 402 14.04 3.24 14.39
N ALA A 403 14.64 3.95 13.45
CA ALA A 403 14.03 4.20 12.14
C ALA A 403 15.11 4.29 11.08
N GLU A 404 14.76 3.99 9.82
CA GLU A 404 15.56 4.57 8.74
C GLU A 404 15.43 6.10 8.82
N PRO A 405 16.44 6.84 8.33
CA PRO A 405 16.45 8.30 8.39
C PRO A 405 15.12 8.92 7.93
N GLU A 406 14.74 10.00 8.62
CA GLU A 406 13.49 10.74 8.40
C GLU A 406 12.20 9.94 8.69
N GLY A 407 12.26 9.01 9.63
CA GLY A 407 11.07 8.28 10.08
C GLY A 407 10.64 7.19 9.11
N ASN A 408 11.61 6.47 8.53
CA ASN A 408 11.44 5.39 7.54
C ASN A 408 11.03 5.84 6.13
N THR A 409 11.31 7.09 5.77
CA THR A 409 11.00 7.62 4.43
C THR A 409 12.25 7.82 3.56
N ARG A 410 13.46 7.81 4.15
CA ARG A 410 14.72 7.99 3.44
C ARG A 410 15.72 6.86 3.73
N PRO A 411 15.57 5.71 3.06
CA PRO A 411 16.50 4.61 3.19
C PRO A 411 17.94 5.04 2.83
N THR A 412 18.93 4.63 3.61
CA THR A 412 20.33 5.05 3.40
C THR A 412 20.90 4.60 2.06
N SER A 413 20.38 3.53 1.44
CA SER A 413 20.85 3.10 0.11
C SER A 413 20.51 4.10 -0.99
N ARG A 414 19.59 5.04 -0.72
CA ARG A 414 19.26 6.14 -1.64
C ARG A 414 20.16 7.36 -1.44
N TRP A 415 21.05 7.32 -0.45
CA TRP A 415 21.95 8.43 -0.24
C TRP A 415 23.03 8.46 -1.31
N HIS A 416 23.43 9.67 -1.68
CA HIS A 416 24.46 9.89 -2.67
C HIS A 416 25.80 10.25 -2.01
N ALA A 417 26.92 10.06 -2.73
CA ALA A 417 28.22 10.51 -2.27
C ALA A 417 28.22 12.04 -2.01
N ASP A 418 28.85 12.42 -0.90
CA ASP A 418 28.94 13.75 -0.29
C ASP A 418 27.61 14.38 0.13
N GLN A 419 26.51 13.65 0.04
CA GLN A 419 25.20 14.15 0.44
C GLN A 419 25.14 14.32 1.95
N MET A 420 24.74 15.52 2.38
CA MET A 420 24.37 15.79 3.76
C MET A 420 22.92 15.32 3.99
N VAL A 421 22.63 14.75 5.15
CA VAL A 421 21.29 14.31 5.52
C VAL A 421 20.96 14.80 6.91
N LEU A 422 19.78 15.40 7.04
CA LEU A 422 19.24 15.85 8.31
C LEU A 422 18.13 14.91 8.77
N ASP A 423 18.36 14.27 9.90
CA ASP A 423 17.55 13.18 10.40
C ASP A 423 16.95 13.54 11.76
N VAL A 424 15.62 13.55 11.86
CA VAL A 424 14.92 13.99 13.07
C VAL A 424 14.34 12.79 13.80
N HIS A 425 14.69 12.69 15.08
CA HIS A 425 14.19 11.65 15.97
C HIS A 425 13.38 12.25 17.11
N THR A 426 12.31 11.56 17.46
CA THR A 426 11.47 11.90 18.61
C THR A 426 11.44 10.72 19.58
N LEU A 427 11.88 10.97 20.81
CA LEU A 427 11.87 10.02 21.91
C LEU A 427 10.68 10.32 22.81
N GLN A 428 9.80 9.34 22.99
CA GLN A 428 8.73 9.43 23.99
C GLN A 428 9.29 9.03 25.35
N VAL A 429 9.49 9.99 26.24
CA VAL A 429 10.00 9.71 27.60
C VAL A 429 8.85 9.16 28.44
N PRO A 430 8.93 7.94 28.99
CA PRO A 430 7.85 7.38 29.78
C PRO A 430 7.49 8.25 30.99
N ALA A 431 6.20 8.32 31.35
CA ALA A 431 5.71 9.15 32.45
C ALA A 431 6.25 8.72 33.84
N ASN A 432 6.72 7.48 33.95
CA ASN A 432 7.30 6.90 35.15
C ASN A 432 8.84 6.96 35.18
N THR A 433 9.47 7.65 34.21
CA THR A 433 10.94 7.81 34.17
C THR A 433 11.42 8.53 35.43
N PRO A 434 12.31 7.93 36.24
CA PRO A 434 12.89 8.60 37.40
C PRO A 434 13.66 9.85 36.99
N ALA A 435 13.67 10.86 37.87
CA ALA A 435 14.52 12.02 37.67
C ALA A 435 16.00 11.65 37.78
N GLY A 436 16.83 12.32 37.00
CA GLY A 436 18.28 12.10 36.99
C GLY A 436 18.87 12.27 35.59
N ASP A 437 20.18 12.03 35.50
CA ASP A 437 20.94 12.14 34.26
C ASP A 437 20.84 10.87 33.42
N TYR A 438 20.54 11.04 32.14
CA TYR A 438 20.47 9.96 31.16
C TYR A 438 21.42 10.23 30.00
N ALA A 439 22.19 9.23 29.61
CA ALA A 439 23.08 9.34 28.46
C ALA A 439 22.30 9.17 27.16
N LEU A 440 22.51 10.07 26.20
CA LEU A 440 21.90 10.00 24.88
C LEU A 440 22.92 9.42 23.88
N TYR A 441 22.60 8.24 23.36
CA TYR A 441 23.43 7.51 22.42
C TYR A 441 22.82 7.46 21.02
N VAL A 442 23.68 7.49 20.01
CA VAL A 442 23.29 7.31 18.60
C VAL A 442 24.18 6.30 17.88
N GLY A 443 23.66 5.69 16.84
CA GLY A 443 24.42 4.85 15.92
C GLY A 443 23.55 4.29 14.81
N MET A 444 24.12 3.42 14.00
CA MET A 444 23.40 2.76 12.89
C MET A 444 23.54 1.24 12.97
N TYR A 445 22.54 0.52 12.48
CA TYR A 445 22.60 -0.93 12.31
C TYR A 445 21.97 -1.37 11.00
N ASN A 446 22.37 -2.54 10.52
CA ASN A 446 21.75 -3.17 9.37
C ASN A 446 20.53 -3.99 9.84
N PRO A 447 19.29 -3.67 9.44
CA PRO A 447 18.09 -4.34 9.91
C PRO A 447 17.95 -5.79 9.41
N SER A 448 18.67 -6.17 8.35
CA SER A 448 18.67 -7.56 7.85
C SER A 448 19.55 -8.49 8.68
N THR A 449 20.60 -7.95 9.30
CA THR A 449 21.57 -8.73 10.10
C THR A 449 21.49 -8.44 11.60
N MET A 450 20.84 -7.34 11.98
CA MET A 450 20.81 -6.77 13.32
C MET A 450 22.19 -6.33 13.86
N GLU A 451 23.21 -6.24 13.00
CA GLU A 451 24.55 -5.82 13.40
C GLU A 451 24.70 -4.29 13.39
N ARG A 452 25.28 -3.74 14.46
CA ARG A 452 25.63 -2.31 14.55
C ARG A 452 26.86 -2.01 13.71
N LEU A 453 26.79 -0.92 12.95
CA LEU A 453 27.92 -0.42 12.18
C LEU A 453 29.03 0.10 13.11
N PRO A 454 30.31 -0.26 12.87
CA PRO A 454 31.43 0.27 13.65
C PRO A 454 31.44 1.80 13.65
N ILE A 455 31.65 2.42 14.81
CA ILE A 455 31.85 3.88 14.90
C ILE A 455 33.31 4.16 15.22
N LEU A 456 33.96 4.99 14.42
CA LEU A 456 35.30 5.53 14.67
C LEU A 456 35.18 7.01 15.00
N ASP A 457 35.84 7.46 16.05
CA ASP A 457 35.94 8.88 16.38
C ASP A 457 36.89 9.64 15.42
N GLU A 458 37.05 10.94 15.64
CA GLU A 458 37.93 11.81 14.85
C GLU A 458 39.40 11.35 14.85
N GLY A 459 39.83 10.66 15.90
CA GLY A 459 41.17 10.07 16.02
C GLY A 459 41.30 8.69 15.37
N GLY A 460 40.23 8.16 14.79
CA GLY A 460 40.19 6.80 14.22
C GLY A 460 40.05 5.70 15.25
N THR A 461 39.77 6.02 16.52
CA THR A 461 39.59 5.03 17.58
C THR A 461 38.15 4.53 17.58
N ARG A 462 37.99 3.20 17.71
CA ARG A 462 36.65 2.59 17.74
C ARG A 462 35.94 2.94 19.03
N VAL A 463 34.71 3.45 18.91
CA VAL A 463 33.84 3.77 20.02
C VAL A 463 33.23 2.48 20.60
N PRO A 464 33.18 2.32 21.95
CA PRO A 464 32.59 1.15 22.59
C PRO A 464 31.14 0.86 22.15
N ASP A 465 30.78 -0.43 22.09
CA ASP A 465 29.46 -0.95 21.69
C ASP A 465 28.90 -0.42 20.35
N ASN A 466 29.75 0.21 19.54
CA ASN A 466 29.39 0.92 18.31
C ASN A 466 28.22 1.91 18.52
N ARG A 467 28.21 2.62 19.66
CA ARG A 467 27.25 3.68 19.96
C ARG A 467 27.99 4.94 20.43
N LEU A 468 27.62 6.08 19.87
CA LEU A 468 28.23 7.36 20.19
C LEU A 468 27.38 8.11 21.20
N GLN A 469 27.93 8.41 22.38
CA GLN A 469 27.26 9.35 23.30
C GLN A 469 27.38 10.77 22.74
N ILE A 470 26.24 11.42 22.52
CA ILE A 470 26.15 12.77 21.96
C ILE A 470 25.79 13.84 22.99
N ALA A 471 25.13 13.45 24.09
CA ALA A 471 24.78 14.35 25.19
C ALA A 471 24.46 13.58 26.47
N THR A 472 24.30 14.33 27.56
CA THR A 472 23.61 13.91 28.78
C THR A 472 22.32 14.73 28.88
N VAL A 473 21.20 14.08 29.16
CA VAL A 473 19.88 14.70 29.28
C VAL A 473 19.42 14.60 30.73
N ASP A 474 19.12 15.73 31.34
CA ASP A 474 18.54 15.79 32.69
C ASP A 474 17.03 15.57 32.63
N VAL A 475 16.54 14.49 33.22
CA VAL A 475 15.10 14.27 33.35
C VAL A 475 14.61 14.96 34.63
N THR A 476 13.93 16.09 34.44
CA THR A 476 13.36 16.88 35.54
C THR A 476 11.89 16.54 35.76
N ARG A 477 11.46 16.44 37.03
CA ARG A 477 10.06 16.21 37.40
C ARG A 477 9.17 17.42 37.21
#